data_AF-A0A496SRN1-F1
#
_entry.id   AF-A0A496SRN1-F1
#
_cell.length_a   1.000
_cell.length_b   1.000
_cell.length_c   1.000
_cell.angle_alpha   90.00
_cell.angle_beta   90.00
_cell.angle_gamma   90.00
#
_symmetry.space_group_name_H-M   'P 1'
#
loop_
_entity.id
_entity.type
_entity.pdbx_description
1 polymer ?
#
loop_
_entity_poly.entity_id
_entity_poly.type
_entity_poly.pdbx_seq_one_letter_code
_entity_poly.pdbx_strand_id
1 'polypeptide(L)'
;MGNDLEAWLRSFGRRRVAQEKESPSLNTLREGEYPCVPIKLTDTDLDQAIQRFPVLVVDCWAPWCQPCLMVAPVIAELAEDYKGKIVFGKLNVDENPETAVKYGIRSIPALLVFQKGKIVDLIIGAQPRQALEAQITKYLEQP
;
A
#
# COMPACT_ATOMS: atom_id res chain seq x y z
N MET A 1 13.34 7.39 36.83
CA MET A 1 13.05 6.48 35.70
C MET A 1 11.60 6.72 35.32
N GLY A 2 11.36 7.70 34.44
CA GLY A 2 10.03 8.18 34.07
C GLY A 2 9.55 7.50 32.80
N ASN A 3 8.32 6.98 32.85
CA ASN A 3 7.57 6.23 31.84
C ASN A 3 7.89 6.51 30.35
N ASP A 4 8.76 5.68 29.78
CA ASP A 4 8.91 5.51 28.32
C ASP A 4 7.63 4.94 27.68
N LEU A 5 6.81 4.21 28.45
CA LEU A 5 5.56 3.62 27.98
C LEU A 5 4.48 4.69 27.70
N GLU A 6 4.44 5.78 28.47
CA GLU A 6 3.50 6.89 28.25
C GLU A 6 3.90 7.75 27.04
N ALA A 7 5.21 7.93 26.80
CA ALA A 7 5.74 8.60 25.61
C ALA A 7 5.46 7.76 24.34
N TRP A 8 5.61 6.44 24.44
CA TRP A 8 5.28 5.49 23.39
C TRP A 8 3.76 5.45 23.12
N LEU A 9 2.92 5.31 24.15
CA LEU A 9 1.45 5.28 24.03
C LEU A 9 0.86 6.60 23.51
N ARG A 10 1.42 7.76 23.88
CA ARG A 10 1.02 9.07 23.32
C ARG A 10 1.39 9.22 21.84
N SER A 11 2.50 8.63 21.42
CA SER A 11 2.91 8.56 20.02
C SER A 11 2.07 7.57 19.20
N PHE A 12 1.63 6.44 19.78
CA PHE A 12 0.83 5.44 19.06
C PHE A 12 -0.68 5.75 19.06
N GLY A 13 -1.23 6.26 20.17
CA GLY A 13 -2.66 6.50 20.34
C GLY A 13 -3.21 7.68 19.53
N ARG A 14 -2.36 8.63 19.13
CA ARG A 14 -2.77 9.80 18.31
C ARG A 14 -2.60 9.57 16.80
N ARG A 15 -1.90 8.51 16.38
CA ARG A 15 -1.59 8.22 14.96
C ARG A 15 -2.64 7.35 14.26
N ARG A 16 -3.48 6.62 15.00
CA ARG A 16 -4.36 5.57 14.41
C ARG A 16 -5.56 6.10 13.61
N VAL A 17 -5.96 7.36 13.76
CA VAL A 17 -7.08 7.98 13.00
C VAL A 17 -6.59 9.01 11.95
N ALA A 18 -5.32 9.42 12.01
CA ALA A 18 -4.78 10.45 11.12
C ALA A 18 -4.38 9.91 9.74
N GLN A 19 -4.08 8.61 9.60
CA GLN A 19 -3.58 8.04 8.33
C GLN A 19 -4.64 7.90 7.22
N GLU A 20 -5.94 7.97 7.51
CA GLU A 20 -6.95 7.90 6.46
C GLU A 20 -7.19 9.24 5.76
N LYS A 21 -6.97 10.37 6.43
CA LYS A 21 -7.44 11.69 5.95
C LYS A 21 -6.42 12.50 5.11
N GLU A 22 -5.15 12.08 5.06
CA GLU A 22 -4.09 12.80 4.32
C GLU A 22 -3.20 11.87 3.48
N SER A 23 -3.75 10.76 2.95
CA SER A 23 -3.02 10.04 1.89
C SER A 23 -2.94 10.92 0.64
N PRO A 24 -1.75 11.23 0.12
CA PRO A 24 -1.63 11.99 -1.11
C PRO A 24 -2.25 11.20 -2.27
N SER A 25 -2.90 11.91 -3.18
CA SER A 25 -3.40 11.35 -4.43
C SER A 25 -2.29 11.39 -5.48
N LEU A 26 -2.32 10.49 -6.46
CA LEU A 26 -1.32 10.43 -7.54
C LEU A 26 -1.06 11.79 -8.19
N ASN A 27 -2.15 12.54 -8.43
CA ASN A 27 -2.14 13.85 -9.11
C ASN A 27 -1.47 14.97 -8.30
N THR A 28 -1.23 14.75 -7.01
CA THR A 28 -0.54 15.72 -6.13
C THR A 28 0.97 15.49 -6.03
N LEU A 29 1.47 14.33 -6.48
CA LEU A 29 2.87 13.97 -6.41
C LEU A 29 3.67 14.63 -7.54
N ARG A 30 4.87 15.14 -7.23
CA ARG A 30 5.83 15.66 -8.23
C ARG A 30 6.52 14.54 -8.98
N GLU A 31 6.97 14.80 -10.20
CA GLU A 31 7.72 13.82 -10.98
C GLU A 31 8.99 13.37 -10.23
N GLY A 32 9.24 12.06 -10.18
CA GLY A 32 10.32 11.47 -9.37
C GLY A 32 10.06 11.41 -7.86
N GLU A 33 8.86 11.78 -7.37
CA GLU A 33 8.50 11.67 -5.95
C GLU A 33 8.06 10.25 -5.58
N TYR A 34 8.70 9.69 -4.54
CA TYR A 34 8.36 8.41 -3.93
C TYR A 34 7.88 8.67 -2.50
N PRO A 35 6.57 8.70 -2.25
CA PRO A 35 6.03 8.99 -0.93
C PRO A 35 6.36 7.86 0.05
N CYS A 36 6.62 8.22 1.31
CA CYS A 36 6.82 7.25 2.39
C CYS A 36 5.52 6.74 3.01
N VAL A 37 4.38 7.06 2.40
CA VAL A 37 3.04 6.63 2.83
C VAL A 37 2.25 6.11 1.64
N PRO A 38 1.29 5.19 1.84
CA PRO A 38 0.47 4.69 0.76
C PRO A 38 -0.38 5.80 0.13
N ILE A 39 -0.30 5.91 -1.20
CA ILE A 39 -1.08 6.88 -1.99
C ILE A 39 -2.49 6.36 -2.24
N LYS A 40 -3.49 7.24 -2.27
CA LYS A 40 -4.84 6.84 -2.69
C LYS A 40 -4.84 6.65 -4.21
N LEU A 41 -5.28 5.48 -4.67
CA LEU A 41 -5.51 5.16 -6.07
C LEU A 41 -6.98 4.90 -6.34
N THR A 42 -7.37 5.16 -7.58
CA THR A 42 -8.71 4.94 -8.12
C THR A 42 -8.62 4.20 -9.46
N ASP A 43 -9.75 3.73 -9.97
CA ASP A 43 -9.86 3.14 -11.32
C ASP A 43 -9.27 4.07 -12.41
N THR A 44 -9.42 5.38 -12.27
CA THR A 44 -8.93 6.37 -13.24
C THR A 44 -7.42 6.57 -13.21
N ASP A 45 -6.81 6.44 -12.03
CA ASP A 45 -5.43 6.87 -11.80
C ASP A 45 -4.45 5.67 -11.80
N LEU A 46 -4.97 4.45 -11.65
CA LEU A 46 -4.17 3.24 -11.50
C LEU A 46 -3.24 3.00 -12.70
N ASP A 47 -3.75 3.11 -13.93
CA ASP A 47 -2.94 2.87 -15.13
C ASP A 47 -1.79 3.90 -15.27
N GLN A 48 -2.03 5.14 -14.85
CA GLN A 48 -0.98 6.16 -14.79
C GLN A 48 0.06 5.83 -13.72
N ALA A 49 -0.36 5.40 -12.52
CA ALA A 49 0.55 5.02 -11.45
C ALA A 49 1.44 3.84 -11.86
N ILE A 50 0.85 2.83 -12.53
CA ILE A 50 1.55 1.64 -13.03
C ILE A 50 2.66 2.01 -14.01
N GLN A 51 2.43 3.01 -14.88
CA GLN A 51 3.43 3.48 -15.85
C GLN A 51 4.48 4.39 -15.21
N ARG A 52 4.09 5.16 -14.20
CA ARG A 52 4.94 6.15 -13.54
C ARG A 52 6.01 5.53 -12.65
N PHE A 53 5.71 4.44 -11.96
CA PHE A 53 6.59 3.87 -10.95
C PHE A 53 7.22 2.55 -11.42
N PRO A 54 8.55 2.37 -11.27
CA PRO A 54 9.22 1.13 -11.64
C PRO A 54 8.68 -0.09 -10.89
N VAL A 55 8.35 0.08 -9.61
CA VAL A 55 7.70 -0.92 -8.76
C VAL A 55 6.57 -0.24 -7.99
N LEU A 56 5.35 -0.78 -8.12
CA LEU A 56 4.14 -0.31 -7.44
C LEU A 56 3.44 -1.49 -6.78
N VAL A 57 3.12 -1.37 -5.50
CA VAL A 57 2.31 -2.33 -4.75
C VAL A 57 0.99 -1.67 -4.36
N VAL A 58 -0.15 -2.28 -4.69
CA VAL A 58 -1.47 -1.72 -4.37
C VAL A 58 -2.19 -2.62 -3.39
N ASP A 59 -2.47 -2.08 -2.19
CA ASP A 59 -3.32 -2.69 -1.17
C ASP A 59 -4.79 -2.53 -1.53
N CYS A 60 -5.42 -3.64 -1.92
CA CYS A 60 -6.83 -3.72 -2.26
C CYS A 60 -7.63 -4.11 -1.02
N TRP A 61 -8.43 -3.16 -0.53
CA TRP A 61 -9.12 -3.24 0.75
C TRP A 61 -10.58 -2.78 0.63
N ALA A 62 -11.35 -2.92 1.71
CA ALA A 62 -12.67 -2.31 1.86
C ALA A 62 -12.98 -2.06 3.35
N PRO A 63 -13.92 -1.16 3.70
CA PRO A 63 -14.20 -0.78 5.09
C PRO A 63 -14.72 -1.95 5.96
N TRP A 64 -15.39 -2.92 5.34
CA TRP A 64 -15.92 -4.12 5.99
C TRP A 64 -14.88 -5.24 6.15
N CYS A 65 -13.68 -5.06 5.61
CA CYS A 65 -12.62 -6.06 5.67
C CYS A 65 -11.84 -5.96 6.98
N GLN A 66 -12.32 -6.65 8.01
CA GLN A 66 -11.63 -6.69 9.31
C GLN A 66 -10.15 -7.15 9.20
N PRO A 67 -9.79 -8.19 8.41
CA PRO A 67 -8.39 -8.59 8.26
C PRO A 67 -7.52 -7.53 7.58
N CYS A 68 -8.09 -6.63 6.76
CA CYS A 68 -7.35 -5.54 6.11
C CYS A 68 -6.78 -4.55 7.13
N LEU A 69 -7.43 -4.38 8.30
CA LEU A 69 -6.94 -3.52 9.38
C LEU A 69 -5.56 -3.97 9.93
N MET A 70 -5.21 -5.25 9.77
CA MET A 70 -3.89 -5.77 10.15
C MET A 70 -2.84 -5.55 9.07
N VAL A 71 -3.25 -5.51 7.80
CA VAL A 71 -2.35 -5.34 6.64
C VAL A 71 -1.99 -3.87 6.43
N ALA A 72 -2.97 -2.96 6.57
CA ALA A 72 -2.77 -1.52 6.39
C ALA A 72 -1.54 -0.93 7.14
N PRO A 73 -1.33 -1.18 8.46
CA PRO A 73 -0.15 -0.66 9.15
C PRO A 73 1.16 -1.29 8.65
N VAL A 74 1.15 -2.56 8.25
CA VAL A 74 2.33 -3.23 7.66
C VAL A 74 2.72 -2.57 6.34
N ILE A 75 1.73 -2.28 5.49
CA ILE A 75 1.94 -1.57 4.21
C ILE A 75 2.45 -0.15 4.44
N ALA A 76 1.94 0.56 5.45
CA ALA A 76 2.44 1.89 5.79
C ALA A 76 3.91 1.87 6.23
N GLU A 77 4.29 0.95 7.11
CA GLU A 77 5.69 0.76 7.52
C GLU A 77 6.58 0.33 6.35
N LEU A 78 6.11 -0.51 5.42
CA LEU A 78 6.87 -0.87 4.22
C LEU A 78 7.06 0.33 3.27
N ALA A 79 6.06 1.22 3.19
CA ALA A 79 6.18 2.45 2.41
C ALA A 79 7.28 3.38 2.96
N GLU A 80 7.47 3.40 4.28
CA GLU A 80 8.57 4.13 4.91
C GLU A 80 9.93 3.48 4.60
N ASP A 81 10.05 2.17 4.81
CA ASP A 81 11.33 1.44 4.65
C ASP A 81 11.84 1.41 3.19
N TYR A 82 10.92 1.34 2.22
CA TYR A 82 11.23 1.22 0.80
C TYR A 82 11.06 2.52 0.01
N LYS A 83 11.01 3.67 0.71
CA LYS A 83 10.97 4.98 0.08
C LYS A 83 12.07 5.12 -0.97
N GLY A 84 11.69 5.61 -2.16
CA GLY A 84 12.60 5.79 -3.29
C GLY A 84 12.85 4.53 -4.11
N LYS A 85 12.33 3.36 -3.68
CA LYS A 85 12.47 2.07 -4.38
C LYS A 85 11.12 1.51 -4.80
N ILE A 86 10.15 1.50 -3.88
CA ILE A 86 8.79 1.01 -4.11
C ILE A 86 7.81 2.12 -3.78
N VAL A 87 6.79 2.29 -4.61
CA VAL A 87 5.61 3.07 -4.24
C VAL A 87 4.51 2.13 -3.78
N PHE A 88 3.86 2.47 -2.68
CA PHE A 88 2.69 1.76 -2.19
C PHE A 88 1.44 2.60 -2.45
N GLY A 89 0.41 1.95 -2.94
CA GLY A 89 -0.92 2.52 -3.13
C GLY A 89 -1.95 1.77 -2.31
N LYS A 90 -3.08 2.42 -2.04
CA LYS A 90 -4.28 1.81 -1.47
C LYS A 90 -5.47 2.07 -2.39
N LEU A 91 -6.29 1.05 -2.60
CA LEU A 91 -7.45 1.10 -3.48
C LEU A 91 -8.63 0.39 -2.81
N ASN A 92 -9.73 1.12 -2.61
CA ASN A 92 -10.96 0.57 -2.07
C ASN A 92 -11.72 -0.17 -3.17
N VAL A 93 -11.91 -1.48 -3.06
CA VAL A 93 -12.53 -2.29 -4.12
C VAL A 93 -14.02 -2.01 -4.31
N ASP A 94 -14.72 -1.49 -3.30
CA ASP A 94 -16.14 -1.10 -3.43
C ASP A 94 -16.30 0.17 -4.28
N GLU A 95 -15.35 1.10 -4.14
CA GLU A 95 -15.30 2.36 -4.90
C GLU A 95 -14.71 2.17 -6.29
N ASN A 96 -13.97 1.09 -6.51
CA ASN A 96 -13.15 0.85 -7.70
C ASN A 96 -13.39 -0.57 -8.27
N PRO A 97 -14.63 -0.89 -8.67
CA PRO A 97 -15.00 -2.23 -9.11
C PRO A 97 -14.35 -2.62 -10.45
N GLU A 98 -13.95 -1.67 -11.29
CA GLU A 98 -13.32 -1.98 -12.58
C GLU A 98 -11.95 -2.59 -12.36
N THR A 99 -11.14 -2.04 -11.45
CA THR A 99 -9.86 -2.62 -11.04
C THR A 99 -10.05 -4.02 -10.45
N ALA A 100 -11.04 -4.19 -9.57
CA ALA A 100 -11.33 -5.47 -8.95
C ALA A 100 -11.62 -6.56 -10.00
N VAL A 101 -12.44 -6.23 -11.01
CA VAL A 101 -12.72 -7.13 -12.13
C VAL A 101 -11.48 -7.35 -13.01
N LYS A 102 -10.78 -6.28 -13.40
CA LYS A 102 -9.61 -6.30 -14.30
C LYS A 102 -8.52 -7.23 -13.79
N TYR A 103 -8.24 -7.22 -12.50
CA TYR A 103 -7.20 -8.05 -11.88
C TYR A 103 -7.73 -9.28 -11.12
N GLY A 104 -9.02 -9.57 -11.22
CA GLY A 104 -9.61 -10.79 -10.66
C GLY A 104 -9.59 -10.85 -9.13
N ILE A 105 -9.72 -9.70 -8.46
CA ILE A 105 -9.76 -9.61 -6.99
C ILE A 105 -11.08 -10.19 -6.49
N ARG A 106 -11.04 -11.44 -6.02
CA ARG A 106 -12.20 -12.20 -5.52
C ARG A 106 -12.31 -12.24 -4.01
N SER A 107 -11.25 -11.85 -3.32
CA SER A 107 -11.16 -11.84 -1.86
C SER A 107 -10.16 -10.76 -1.45
N ILE A 108 -10.46 -10.08 -0.34
CA ILE A 108 -9.58 -9.10 0.27
C ILE A 108 -9.21 -9.53 1.70
N PRO A 109 -8.05 -9.12 2.24
CA PRO A 109 -7.04 -8.25 1.62
C PRO A 109 -6.32 -8.93 0.45
N ALA A 110 -5.94 -8.12 -0.54
CA ALA A 110 -5.12 -8.54 -1.68
C ALA A 110 -4.11 -7.45 -2.02
N LEU A 111 -2.91 -7.83 -2.43
CA LEU A 111 -1.89 -6.90 -2.92
C LEU A 111 -1.60 -7.18 -4.39
N LEU A 112 -1.82 -6.17 -5.24
CA LEU A 112 -1.35 -6.21 -6.63
C LEU A 112 0.09 -5.72 -6.67
N VAL A 113 0.98 -6.48 -7.30
CA VAL A 113 2.38 -6.06 -7.48
C VAL A 113 2.62 -5.81 -8.95
N PHE A 114 3.07 -4.59 -9.25
CA PHE A 114 3.43 -4.15 -10.59
C PHE A 114 4.92 -3.86 -10.67
N GLN A 115 5.53 -4.25 -11.78
CA GLN A 115 6.90 -3.93 -12.12
C GLN A 115 6.97 -3.50 -13.59
N LYS A 116 7.61 -2.36 -13.87
CA LYS A 116 7.83 -1.83 -15.23
C LYS A 116 6.54 -1.83 -16.08
N GLY A 117 5.44 -1.36 -15.50
CA GLY A 117 4.16 -1.26 -16.19
C GLY A 117 3.35 -2.56 -16.33
N LYS A 118 3.80 -3.67 -15.73
CA LYS A 118 3.14 -4.98 -15.84
C LYS A 118 2.80 -5.54 -14.46
N ILE A 119 1.69 -6.25 -14.36
CA ILE A 119 1.40 -7.06 -13.17
C ILE A 119 2.36 -8.25 -13.13
N VAL A 120 3.01 -8.45 -11.97
CA VAL A 120 4.02 -9.50 -11.74
C VAL A 120 3.68 -10.41 -10.57
N ASP A 121 2.78 -9.98 -9.68
CA ASP A 121 2.25 -10.81 -8.60
C ASP A 121 0.87 -10.37 -8.14
N LEU A 122 0.16 -11.30 -7.52
CA LEU A 122 -1.09 -11.09 -6.80
C LEU A 122 -1.03 -11.86 -5.47
N ILE A 123 -0.78 -11.14 -4.38
CA ILE A 123 -0.68 -11.73 -3.04
C ILE A 123 -2.06 -11.69 -2.41
N ILE A 124 -2.59 -12.84 -2.00
CA ILE A 124 -3.92 -12.95 -1.38
C ILE A 124 -3.82 -13.23 0.11
N GLY A 125 -4.66 -12.55 0.89
CA GLY A 125 -4.85 -12.79 2.31
C GLY A 125 -3.92 -11.98 3.21
N ALA A 126 -4.27 -11.96 4.50
CA ALA A 126 -3.46 -11.30 5.52
C ALA A 126 -2.25 -12.18 5.86
N GLN A 127 -1.05 -11.63 5.75
CA GLN A 127 0.20 -12.33 6.05
C GLN A 127 1.10 -11.47 6.97
N PRO A 128 2.02 -12.08 7.73
CA PRO A 128 2.99 -11.33 8.53
C PRO A 128 3.88 -10.41 7.68
N ARG A 129 4.36 -9.31 8.26
CA ARG A 129 5.26 -8.34 7.61
C ARG A 129 6.39 -9.02 6.84
N GLN A 130 7.13 -9.91 7.48
CA GLN A 130 8.29 -10.55 6.87
C GLN A 130 7.92 -11.36 5.62
N ALA A 131 6.75 -11.99 5.60
CA ALA A 131 6.29 -12.76 4.45
C ALA A 131 5.90 -11.85 3.28
N LEU A 132 5.20 -10.74 3.55
CA LEU A 132 4.85 -9.74 2.54
C LEU A 132 6.10 -9.09 1.96
N GLU A 133 7.01 -8.63 2.82
CA GLU A 133 8.28 -8.02 2.44
C GLU A 133 9.13 -8.97 1.57
N ALA A 134 9.28 -10.22 1.99
CA ALA A 134 10.03 -11.22 1.23
C ALA A 134 9.42 -11.52 -0.15
N GLN A 135 8.10 -11.41 -0.31
CA GLN A 135 7.45 -11.58 -1.62
C GLN A 135 7.63 -10.34 -2.51
N ILE A 136 7.40 -9.15 -1.95
CA ILE A 136 7.48 -7.88 -2.66
C ILE A 136 8.91 -7.59 -3.14
N THR A 137 9.91 -7.82 -2.29
CA THR A 137 11.31 -7.47 -2.59
C THR A 137 11.95 -8.33 -3.68
N LYS A 138 11.38 -9.48 -4.03
CA LYS A 138 11.80 -10.27 -5.21
C LYS A 138 11.74 -9.47 -6.51
N TYR A 139 10.93 -8.41 -6.54
CA TYR A 139 10.72 -7.55 -7.69
C TYR A 139 11.56 -6.26 -7.65
N LEU A 140 12.40 -6.06 -6.64
CA LEU A 140 13.35 -4.93 -6.60
C LEU A 140 14.62 -5.18 -7.42
N GLU A 141 14.97 -6.45 -7.63
CA GLU A 141 16.22 -6.86 -8.24
C GLU A 141 15.94 -7.90 -9.33
N GLN A 142 15.69 -7.43 -10.54
CA GLN A 142 15.95 -8.24 -11.72
C GLN A 142 16.80 -7.40 -12.69
N PRO A 143 18.12 -7.70 -12.82
CA PRO A 143 18.96 -7.14 -13.86
C PRO A 143 18.45 -7.51 -15.26
#